data_AF-A0A351XNK0-F1
#
_entry.id   AF-A0A351XNK0-F1
#
_cell.length_a   1.000
_cell.length_b   1.000
_cell.length_c   1.000
_cell.angle_alpha   90.00
_cell.angle_beta   90.00
_cell.angle_gamma   90.00
#
_symmetry.space_group_name_H-M   'P 1'
#
loop_
_entity.id
_entity.type
_entity.pdbx_description
1 polymer ?
#
loop_
_entity_poly.entity_id
_entity_poly.type
_entity_poly.pdbx_seq_one_letter_code
_entity_poly.pdbx_strand_id
1 'polypeptide(L)' 'MFCDRVAASKNYNRDTYNNSFPLAYYTKNKDHYVLHPDTRSMLEKLLNMLAEKGEKETFAYIRKEIDWKHSNKW' A
#
# COMPACT_ATOMS: atom_id res chain seq x y z
N MET A 1 -6.37 3.83 2.26
CA MET A 1 -6.31 2.38 1.99
C MET A 1 -4.94 1.75 2.21
N PHE A 2 -3.84 2.23 1.63
CA PHE A 2 -2.52 1.59 1.81
C PHE A 2 -2.16 1.37 3.29
N CYS A 3 -2.14 2.44 4.10
CA CYS A 3 -1.83 2.35 5.55
C CYS A 3 -2.79 1.42 6.30
N ASP A 4 -4.08 1.38 5.93
CA ASP A 4 -5.06 0.50 6.57
C ASP A 4 -4.69 -0.98 6.40
N ARG A 5 -4.19 -1.36 5.22
CA ARG A 5 -3.79 -2.75 4.94
C ARG A 5 -2.49 -3.11 5.65
N VAL A 6 -1.55 -2.17 5.73
CA VAL A 6 -0.32 -2.34 6.52
C VAL A 6 -0.64 -2.51 7.99
N ALA A 7 -1.48 -1.62 8.56
CA ALA A 7 -1.88 -1.68 9.96
C ALA A 7 -2.64 -2.96 10.30
N ALA A 8 -3.63 -3.35 9.48
CA ALA A 8 -4.35 -4.60 9.65
C ALA A 8 -3.41 -5.81 9.62
N SER A 9 -2.48 -5.85 8.65
CA SER A 9 -1.52 -6.95 8.53
C SER A 9 -0.57 -7.02 9.73
N LYS A 10 -0.08 -5.88 10.22
CA LYS A 10 0.75 -5.84 11.44
C LYS A 10 -0.03 -6.30 12.66
N ASN A 11 -1.28 -5.88 12.82
CA ASN A 11 -2.11 -6.26 13.96
C ASN A 11 -2.45 -7.76 13.97
N TYR A 12 -2.76 -8.34 12.80
CA TYR A 12 -3.14 -9.76 12.68
C TYR A 12 -1.95 -10.71 12.77
N ASN A 13 -0.78 -10.31 12.27
CA ASN A 13 0.38 -11.20 12.18
C ASN A 13 1.42 -10.94 13.28
N ARG A 14 1.42 -9.76 13.92
CA ARG A 14 2.30 -9.40 15.04
C ARG A 14 3.77 -9.74 14.74
N ASP A 15 4.36 -10.65 15.51
CA ASP A 15 5.77 -11.04 15.42
C ASP A 15 6.11 -11.76 14.11
N THR A 16 5.12 -12.32 13.41
CA THR A 16 5.32 -12.99 12.12
C THR A 16 5.10 -12.06 10.93
N TYR A 17 4.89 -10.76 11.17
CA TYR A 17 4.61 -9.79 10.10
C TYR A 17 5.72 -9.74 9.04
N ASN A 18 5.30 -9.72 7.78
CA ASN A 18 6.16 -9.52 6.62
C ASN A 18 5.56 -8.45 5.70
N ASN A 19 6.41 -7.67 5.04
CA ASN A 19 6.01 -6.59 4.13
C ASN A 19 5.20 -7.06 2.91
N SER A 20 5.22 -8.36 2.59
CA SER A 20 4.37 -8.96 1.56
C SER A 20 2.91 -9.22 2.01
N PHE A 21 2.64 -9.26 3.32
CA PHE A 21 1.31 -9.61 3.84
C PHE A 21 0.22 -8.60 3.48
N PRO A 22 0.46 -7.27 3.48
CA PRO A 22 -0.54 -6.30 3.01
C PRO A 22 -0.98 -6.54 1.57
N LEU A 23 -0.06 -6.94 0.68
CA LEU A 23 -0.36 -7.28 -0.71
C LEU A 23 -1.20 -8.56 -0.80
N ALA A 24 -0.83 -9.61 -0.05
CA ALA A 24 -1.60 -10.85 0.00
C ALA A 24 -3.02 -10.63 0.54
N TYR A 25 -3.15 -9.83 1.60
CA TYR A 25 -4.43 -9.48 2.20
C TYR A 25 -5.34 -8.69 1.23
N TYR A 26 -4.77 -7.73 0.51
CA TYR A 26 -5.49 -7.01 -0.54
C TYR A 26 -5.92 -7.95 -1.67
N THR A 27 -4.99 -8.76 -2.19
CA THR A 27 -5.22 -9.64 -3.35
C THR A 27 -6.33 -10.64 -3.10
N LYS A 28 -6.42 -11.18 -1.88
CA LYS A 28 -7.49 -12.11 -1.48
C LYS A 28 -8.90 -11.52 -1.63
N ASN A 29 -9.07 -10.20 -1.46
CA ASN A 29 -10.38 -9.55 -1.43
C ASN A 29 -10.55 -8.49 -2.54
N LYS A 30 -9.61 -8.41 -3.50
CA LYS A 30 -9.52 -7.29 -4.44
C LYS A 30 -10.74 -7.13 -5.35
N ASP A 31 -11.46 -8.23 -5.59
CA ASP A 31 -12.65 -8.26 -6.46
C ASP A 31 -13.92 -7.77 -5.74
N HIS A 32 -13.90 -7.76 -4.41
CA HIS A 32 -15.01 -7.24 -3.60
C HIS A 32 -14.96 -5.71 -3.42
N TYR A 33 -13.85 -5.05 -3.78
CA TYR A 33 -13.71 -3.61 -3.64
C TYR A 33 -14.06 -2.89 -4.95
N VAL A 34 -15.08 -2.04 -4.90
CA VAL A 34 -15.35 -1.06 -5.96
C VAL A 34 -14.38 0.11 -5.77
N LEU A 35 -13.31 0.13 -6.57
CA LEU A 35 -12.29 1.18 -6.57
C LEU A 35 -12.18 1.76 -7.98
N HIS A 36 -12.02 3.08 -8.09
CA HIS A 36 -11.66 3.72 -9.34
C HIS A 36 -10.36 3.10 -9.89
N PRO A 37 -10.23 2.86 -11.21
CA PRO A 37 -9.05 2.21 -11.79
C PRO A 37 -7.72 2.85 -11.36
N ASP A 38 -7.66 4.17 -11.31
CA ASP A 38 -6.44 4.88 -10.91
C ASP A 38 -6.10 4.67 -9.42
N THR A 39 -7.11 4.67 -8.55
CA THR A 39 -6.92 4.39 -7.12
C THR A 39 -6.47 2.94 -6.91
N ARG A 40 -7.02 1.99 -7.68
CA ARG A 40 -6.61 0.59 -7.67
C ARG A 40 -5.15 0.45 -8.10
N SER A 41 -4.78 1.03 -9.24
CA SER A 41 -3.42 1.00 -9.76
C SER A 41 -2.42 1.61 -8.78
N MET A 42 -2.73 2.77 -8.19
CA MET A 42 -1.87 3.40 -7.20
C MET A 42 -1.72 2.53 -5.93
N LEU A 43 -2.81 1.95 -5.44
CA LEU A 43 -2.77 1.07 -4.28
C LEU A 43 -1.92 -0.19 -4.54
N GLU A 44 -2.14 -0.85 -5.69
CA GLU A 44 -1.38 -2.03 -6.10
C GLU A 44 0.10 -1.70 -6.27
N LYS A 45 0.44 -0.56 -6.88
CA LYS A 45 1.83 -0.10 -7.01
C LYS A 45 2.51 0.03 -5.64
N LEU A 46 1.85 0.67 -4.67
CA LEU A 46 2.41 0.87 -3.34
C LEU A 46 2.55 -0.44 -2.56
N LEU A 47 1.58 -1.36 -2.66
CA LEU A 47 1.65 -2.66 -2.00
C LEU A 47 2.72 -3.57 -2.59
N ASN A 48 2.89 -3.58 -3.92
CA ASN A 48 4.00 -4.28 -4.57
C ASN A 48 5.35 -3.67 -4.18
N MET A 49 5.47 -2.34 -4.18
CA MET A 49 6.69 -1.66 -3.75
C MET A 49 7.05 -1.99 -2.30
N LEU A 50 6.06 -2.07 -1.42
CA LEU A 50 6.26 -2.48 -0.02
C LEU A 50 6.80 -3.92 0.05
N ALA A 51 6.21 -4.85 -0.70
CA ALA A 51 6.63 -6.25 -0.71
C ALA A 51 8.07 -6.43 -1.24
N GLU A 52 8.45 -5.68 -2.28
CA GLU A 52 9.75 -5.82 -2.95
C GLU A 52 10.86 -5.00 -2.29
N LYS A 53 10.57 -3.75 -1.89
CA LYS A 53 11.57 -2.76 -1.45
C LYS A 53 11.50 -2.43 0.03
N GLY A 54 10.44 -2.84 0.71
CA GLY A 54 10.22 -2.59 2.13
C GLY A 54 9.74 -1.18 2.47
N GLU A 55 9.54 -0.94 3.76
CA GLU A 55 8.87 0.25 4.29
C GLU A 55 9.65 1.54 4.02
N LYS A 56 10.98 1.53 4.17
CA LYS A 56 11.82 2.72 4.06
C LYS A 56 11.71 3.35 2.66
N GLU A 57 11.91 2.54 1.62
CA GLU A 57 11.83 2.96 0.21
C GLU A 57 10.41 3.38 -0.15
N THR A 58 9.41 2.59 0.25
CA THR A 58 8.00 2.87 -0.08
C THR A 58 7.53 4.16 0.56
N PHE A 59 7.87 4.41 1.83
CA PHE A 59 7.49 5.66 2.50
C PHE A 59 8.27 6.86 1.96
N ALA A 60 9.53 6.69 1.52
CA ALA A 60 10.26 7.75 0.83
C ALA A 60 9.59 8.12 -0.49
N TYR A 61 9.17 7.13 -1.28
CA TYR A 61 8.42 7.33 -2.52
C TYR A 61 7.10 8.08 -2.27
N ILE A 62 6.30 7.65 -1.28
CA ILE A 62 5.02 8.29 -0.95
C ILE A 62 5.22 9.77 -0.61
N ARG A 63 6.21 10.10 0.24
CA ARG A 63 6.49 11.50 0.63
C ARG A 63 6.92 12.38 -0.54
N LYS A 64 7.67 11.81 -1.49
CA LYS A 64 8.23 12.56 -2.62
C LYS A 64 7.22 12.76 -3.74
N GLU A 65 6.44 11.72 -4.07
CA GLU A 65 5.67 11.67 -5.32
C GLU A 65 4.15 11.73 -5.11
N ILE A 66 3.65 11.41 -3.91
CA ILE A 66 2.21 11.31 -3.63
C ILE A 66 1.75 12.37 -2.62
N ASP A 67 2.62 12.81 -1.71
CA ASP A 67 2.29 13.86 -0.75
C ASP A 67 1.68 15.06 -1.47
N TRP A 68 0.53 15.55 -0.99
CA TRP A 68 -0.24 16.63 -1.59
C TRP A 68 0.58 17.92 -1.73
N LYS A 69 1.64 18.06 -0.93
CA LYS A 69 2.61 19.16 -1.02
C LYS A 69 3.46 19.13 -2.30
N HIS A 70 3.66 17.95 -2.87
CA HIS A 70 4.46 17.70 -4.07
C HIS A 70 3.63 17.16 -5.25
N SER A 71 2.39 16.72 -5.00
CA SER A 71 1.41 16.39 -6.05
C SER A 71 1.16 17.60 -6.94
N ASN A 72 1.03 17.37 -8.25
CA ASN A 72 0.59 18.40 -9.19
C ASN A 72 -0.69 19.05 -8.63
N LYS A 73 -0.59 20.34 -8.31
CA LYS A 73 -1.75 21.17 -8.04
C LYS A 73 -2.47 21.33 -9.38
N TRP A 74 -3.76 21.01 -9.38
CA TRP A 74 -4.68 21.26 -10.48
C TRP A 74 -4.49 22.65 -11.06
#